data_AF-A0A4R5B3Z0-F1
#
_entry.id   AF-A0A4R5B3Z0-F1
#
_cell.length_a   1.000
_cell.length_b   1.000
_cell.length_c   1.000
_cell.angle_alpha   90.00
_cell.angle_beta   90.00
_cell.angle_gamma   90.00
#
_symmetry.space_group_name_H-M   'P 1'
#
loop_
_entity.id
_entity.type
_entity.pdbx_description
1 polymer ?
#
loop_
_entity_poly.entity_id
_entity_poly.type
_entity_poly.pdbx_seq_one_letter_code
_entity_poly.pdbx_strand_id
1 'polypeptide(L)'
;MAVTNQWPTTTARRVETALATTAKELSAHDPRLEHFYVPDGGYAPLTAGTGSEVLSLRARIAPAHRRPGYTVWAIFQVFDPGQPNLALLRMVEQRDRDGVPDQNPRRPLYNMDIDRRLCRVFMPVFNRALNDLDSTGRGQSLYVTCFHGRLTKTNLIQQPWLAAGLFRRFRPDGQAAIIYADFHEPLGAPLVHLAQALTARGSTHLIPRTATASATRSLLRSPDGTIWQLGGMSTAIDHGVTLARHYLARPDARIPGRTS
;
A
#
# COMPACT_ATOMS: atom_id res chain seq x y z
N MET A 1 -8.57 8.92 -28.71
CA MET A 1 -8.98 10.00 -27.79
C MET A 1 -7.72 10.54 -27.13
N ALA A 2 -7.53 11.85 -27.09
CA ALA A 2 -6.36 12.44 -26.45
C ALA A 2 -6.49 12.25 -24.93
N VAL A 3 -5.60 11.45 -24.34
CA VAL A 3 -5.44 11.33 -22.89
C VAL A 3 -4.93 12.69 -22.44
N THR A 4 -5.81 13.50 -21.85
CA THR A 4 -5.39 14.77 -21.25
C THR A 4 -4.66 14.38 -19.98
N ASN A 5 -3.37 14.71 -19.85
CA ASN A 5 -2.69 14.51 -18.57
C ASN A 5 -3.47 15.30 -17.50
N GLN A 6 -4.14 14.61 -16.60
CA GLN A 6 -5.04 15.15 -15.60
C GLN A 6 -4.31 15.51 -14.30
N TRP A 7 -3.13 14.92 -14.03
CA TRP A 7 -2.30 15.42 -12.94
C TRP A 7 -1.69 16.78 -13.32
N PRO A 8 -1.75 17.78 -12.41
CA PRO A 8 -0.95 18.98 -12.58
C PRO A 8 0.53 18.61 -12.71
N THR A 9 1.21 19.07 -13.77
CA THR A 9 2.60 18.70 -14.08
C THR A 9 3.54 18.81 -12.89
N THR A 10 3.39 19.87 -12.09
CA THR A 10 4.17 20.10 -10.87
C THR A 10 3.94 19.00 -9.82
N THR A 11 2.69 18.58 -9.62
CA THR A 11 2.33 17.52 -8.66
C THR A 11 2.85 16.17 -9.14
N ALA A 12 2.63 15.81 -10.42
CA ALA A 12 3.14 14.56 -10.98
C ALA A 12 4.67 14.45 -10.83
N ARG A 13 5.40 15.51 -11.17
CA ARG A 13 6.87 15.57 -11.02
C ARG A 13 7.31 15.43 -9.56
N ARG A 14 6.59 16.02 -8.61
CA ARG A 14 6.88 15.87 -7.16
C ARG A 14 6.70 14.43 -6.73
N VAL A 15 5.60 13.78 -7.12
CA VAL A 15 5.38 12.37 -6.80
C VAL A 15 6.45 11.49 -7.44
N GLU A 16 6.75 11.68 -8.72
CA GLU A 16 7.79 10.92 -9.42
C GLU A 16 9.16 11.09 -8.75
N THR A 17 9.53 12.31 -8.37
CA THR A 17 10.77 12.60 -7.63
C THR A 17 10.79 11.91 -6.28
N ALA A 18 9.68 11.92 -5.53
CA ALA A 18 9.56 11.25 -4.25
C ALA A 18 9.72 9.72 -4.42
N LEU A 19 9.06 9.12 -5.41
CA LEU A 19 9.18 7.68 -5.69
C LEU A 19 10.58 7.29 -6.18
N ALA A 20 11.22 8.11 -7.02
CA ALA A 20 12.59 7.88 -7.48
C ALA A 20 13.59 7.96 -6.31
N THR A 21 13.42 8.93 -5.41
CA THR A 21 14.23 9.06 -4.19
C THR A 21 14.02 7.85 -3.26
N THR A 22 12.77 7.43 -3.09
CA THR A 22 12.42 6.23 -2.31
C THR A 22 13.06 4.98 -2.92
N ALA A 23 13.00 4.82 -4.25
CA ALA A 23 13.63 3.72 -4.95
C ALA A 23 15.15 3.72 -4.74
N LYS A 24 15.79 4.90 -4.77
CA LYS A 24 17.23 5.02 -4.49
C LYS A 24 17.57 4.63 -3.05
N GLU A 25 16.80 5.09 -2.06
CA GLU A 25 17.01 4.71 -0.65
C GLU A 25 16.84 3.20 -0.44
N LEU A 26 15.78 2.61 -1.01
CA LEU A 26 15.51 1.17 -0.88
C LEU A 26 16.49 0.30 -1.68
N SER A 27 17.17 0.84 -2.69
CA SER A 27 18.12 0.09 -3.52
C SER A 27 19.31 -0.46 -2.74
N ALA A 28 19.64 0.18 -1.61
CA ALA A 28 20.63 -0.32 -0.65
C ALA A 28 20.20 -1.63 0.03
N HIS A 29 18.90 -1.95 0.03
CA HIS A 29 18.35 -3.16 0.65
C HIS A 29 17.96 -4.24 -0.36
N ASP A 30 17.56 -3.85 -1.57
CA ASP A 30 17.32 -4.76 -2.69
C ASP A 30 17.47 -3.97 -4.01
N PRO A 31 18.35 -4.37 -4.94
CA PRO A 31 18.59 -3.61 -6.18
C PRO A 31 17.41 -3.67 -7.17
N ARG A 32 16.42 -4.54 -6.94
CA ARG A 32 15.27 -4.72 -7.83
C ARG A 32 14.10 -3.87 -7.39
N LEU A 33 14.25 -2.57 -7.63
CA LEU A 33 13.20 -1.56 -7.49
C LEU A 33 12.91 -0.93 -8.84
N GLU A 34 11.63 -0.67 -9.09
CA GLU A 34 11.20 0.00 -10.30
C GLU A 34 10.12 1.01 -9.93
N HIS A 35 10.24 2.24 -10.40
CA HIS A 35 9.12 3.18 -10.41
C HIS A 35 8.66 3.40 -11.85
N PHE A 36 7.37 3.59 -12.03
CA PHE A 36 6.80 3.80 -13.35
C PHE A 36 5.50 4.59 -13.30
N TYR A 37 5.25 5.32 -14.38
CA TYR A 37 4.03 6.07 -14.62
C TYR A 37 3.15 5.33 -15.63
N VAL A 38 1.84 5.27 -15.34
CA VAL A 38 0.84 4.72 -16.26
C VAL A 38 -0.25 5.77 -16.47
N PRO A 39 -0.41 6.32 -17.69
CA PRO A 39 -1.45 7.32 -17.98
C PRO A 39 -2.86 6.79 -17.78
N ASP A 40 -3.13 5.58 -18.27
CA ASP A 40 -4.44 4.91 -18.17
C ASP A 40 -4.40 3.77 -17.15
N GLY A 41 -4.34 4.12 -15.88
CA GLY A 41 -4.41 3.18 -14.77
C GLY A 41 -5.82 2.79 -14.32
N GLY A 42 -5.87 1.82 -13.41
CA GLY A 42 -7.08 1.16 -12.96
C GLY A 42 -7.87 1.85 -11.84
N TYR A 43 -7.68 3.16 -11.64
CA TYR A 43 -8.17 3.88 -10.45
C TYR A 43 -9.26 4.92 -10.76
N ALA A 44 -9.69 5.05 -12.02
CA ALA A 44 -10.80 5.94 -12.41
C ALA A 44 -12.08 5.79 -11.54
N PRO A 45 -12.48 4.59 -11.07
CA PRO A 45 -13.62 4.43 -10.15
C PRO A 45 -13.45 5.14 -8.81
N LEU A 46 -12.20 5.31 -8.34
CA LEU A 46 -11.90 5.97 -7.06
C LEU A 46 -11.68 7.48 -7.21
N THR A 47 -11.35 7.97 -8.41
CA THR A 47 -11.05 9.38 -8.69
C THR A 47 -12.21 10.11 -9.37
N ALA A 48 -13.43 9.54 -9.33
CA ALA A 48 -14.61 10.10 -9.98
C ALA A 48 -14.41 10.40 -11.49
N GLY A 49 -13.59 9.60 -12.18
CA GLY A 49 -13.30 9.78 -13.61
C GLY A 49 -12.34 10.90 -13.97
N THR A 50 -11.71 11.56 -12.99
CA THR A 50 -10.80 12.70 -13.20
C THR A 50 -9.31 12.33 -13.23
N GLY A 51 -8.98 11.03 -13.27
CA GLY A 51 -7.61 10.54 -13.39
C GLY A 51 -7.55 9.03 -13.37
N SER A 52 -7.17 8.41 -14.48
CA SER A 52 -6.70 7.02 -14.51
C SER A 52 -5.21 6.95 -14.17
N GLU A 53 -4.49 8.07 -14.19
CA GLU A 53 -3.05 8.14 -13.99
C GLU A 53 -2.58 7.59 -12.65
N VAL A 54 -1.53 6.75 -12.69
CA VAL A 54 -0.94 6.16 -11.49
C VAL A 54 0.57 6.23 -11.55
N LEU A 55 1.16 6.75 -10.47
CA LEU A 55 2.59 6.66 -10.21
C LEU A 55 2.84 5.49 -9.26
N SER A 56 3.60 4.51 -9.74
CA SER A 56 3.82 3.25 -9.03
C SER A 56 5.28 3.10 -8.64
N LEU A 57 5.52 2.53 -7.46
CA LEU A 57 6.80 1.99 -7.02
C LEU A 57 6.61 0.51 -6.69
N ARG A 58 7.43 -0.32 -7.33
CA ARG A 58 7.46 -1.75 -7.16
C ARG A 58 8.77 -2.14 -6.49
N ALA A 59 8.67 -2.91 -5.41
CA ALA A 59 9.80 -3.34 -4.61
C ALA A 59 9.77 -4.84 -4.37
N ARG A 60 10.88 -5.53 -4.61
CA ARG A 60 11.05 -6.93 -4.22
C ARG A 60 11.11 -7.03 -2.70
N ILE A 61 10.26 -7.85 -2.12
CA ILE A 61 10.22 -8.04 -0.66
C ILE A 61 10.95 -9.29 -0.24
N ALA A 62 10.64 -10.47 -0.80
CA ALA A 62 11.32 -11.72 -0.44
C ALA A 62 10.97 -12.83 -1.45
N PRO A 63 11.71 -13.94 -1.49
CA PRO A 63 11.21 -15.18 -2.11
C PRO A 63 9.85 -15.59 -1.53
N ALA A 64 8.99 -16.18 -2.37
CA ALA A 64 7.68 -16.65 -1.95
C ALA A 64 7.78 -17.85 -0.99
N HIS A 65 6.89 -17.88 0.01
CA HIS A 65 6.94 -18.90 1.05
C HIS A 65 6.70 -20.30 0.47
N ARG A 66 7.68 -21.20 0.63
CA ARG A 66 7.62 -22.60 0.16
C ARG A 66 7.21 -22.72 -1.32
N ARG A 67 7.64 -21.75 -2.15
CA ARG A 67 7.30 -21.72 -3.57
C ARG A 67 8.52 -21.32 -4.41
N PRO A 68 9.37 -22.29 -4.79
CA PRO A 68 10.51 -22.03 -5.65
C PRO A 68 10.10 -21.40 -6.98
N GLY A 69 10.92 -20.46 -7.48
CA GLY A 69 10.66 -19.75 -8.74
C GLY A 69 9.60 -18.64 -8.65
N TYR A 70 9.25 -18.21 -7.44
CA TYR A 70 8.34 -17.09 -7.20
C TYR A 70 8.93 -16.12 -6.18
N THR A 71 8.66 -14.84 -6.40
CA THR A 71 9.06 -13.72 -5.54
C THR A 71 7.86 -12.89 -5.16
N VAL A 72 7.82 -12.41 -3.91
CA VAL A 72 6.82 -11.48 -3.39
C VAL A 72 7.28 -10.05 -3.63
N TRP A 73 6.39 -9.24 -4.17
CA TRP A 73 6.60 -7.83 -4.50
C TRP A 73 5.58 -6.95 -3.78
N ALA A 74 6.03 -5.79 -3.28
CA ALA A 74 5.16 -4.71 -2.86
C ALA A 74 4.94 -3.76 -4.04
N ILE A 75 3.69 -3.47 -4.34
CA ILE A 75 3.27 -2.46 -5.30
C ILE A 75 2.66 -1.31 -4.51
N PHE A 76 3.31 -0.16 -4.56
CA PHE A 76 2.89 1.07 -3.90
C PHE A 76 2.44 2.06 -4.98
N GLN A 77 1.20 2.52 -4.92
CA GLN A 77 0.59 3.27 -6.02
C GLN A 77 -0.06 4.56 -5.51
N VAL A 78 0.40 5.69 -6.03
CA VAL A 78 -0.21 7.01 -5.83
C VAL A 78 -1.10 7.30 -7.04
N PHE A 79 -2.37 7.59 -6.78
CA PHE A 79 -3.40 7.63 -7.82
C PHE A 79 -4.35 8.84 -7.72
N ASP A 80 -4.26 9.63 -6.65
CA ASP A 80 -5.16 10.77 -6.41
C ASP A 80 -4.39 12.10 -6.48
N PRO A 81 -4.58 12.93 -7.53
CA PRO A 81 -3.90 14.21 -7.63
C PRO A 81 -4.34 15.23 -6.57
N GLY A 82 -5.55 15.09 -6.02
CA GLY A 82 -6.06 15.92 -4.93
C GLY A 82 -5.48 15.55 -3.56
N GLN A 83 -4.96 14.32 -3.43
CA GLN A 83 -4.29 13.81 -2.23
C GLN A 83 -3.04 13.01 -2.60
N PRO A 84 -1.97 13.67 -3.06
CA PRO A 84 -0.74 12.98 -3.51
C PRO A 84 0.02 12.29 -2.36
N ASN A 85 -0.35 12.55 -1.11
CA ASN A 85 0.09 11.86 0.10
C ASN A 85 -0.77 10.64 0.47
N LEU A 86 -1.65 10.18 -0.44
CA LEU A 86 -2.44 8.96 -0.35
C LEU A 86 -1.96 7.90 -1.33
N ALA A 87 -1.75 6.67 -0.86
CA ALA A 87 -1.39 5.54 -1.72
C ALA A 87 -2.18 4.25 -1.43
N LEU A 88 -2.18 3.33 -2.39
CA LEU A 88 -2.57 1.94 -2.21
C LEU A 88 -1.30 1.07 -2.18
N LEU A 89 -1.18 0.23 -1.16
CA LEU A 89 -0.13 -0.77 -1.06
C LEU A 89 -0.73 -2.16 -1.26
N ARG A 90 -0.24 -2.90 -2.25
CA ARG A 90 -0.64 -4.29 -2.52
C ARG A 90 0.58 -5.19 -2.66
N MET A 91 0.56 -6.33 -1.99
CA MET A 91 1.60 -7.35 -2.11
C MET A 91 1.19 -8.39 -3.15
N VAL A 92 2.08 -8.83 -4.04
CA VAL A 92 1.75 -9.84 -5.05
C VAL A 92 2.88 -10.84 -5.22
N GLU A 93 2.56 -12.11 -5.41
CA GLU A 93 3.52 -13.12 -5.86
C GLU A 93 3.66 -13.07 -7.38
N GLN A 94 4.89 -13.08 -7.89
CA GLN A 94 5.19 -13.17 -9.31
C GLN A 94 6.14 -14.31 -9.59
N ARG A 95 5.90 -15.01 -10.70
CA ARG A 95 6.81 -16.04 -11.20
C ARG A 95 8.10 -15.40 -11.70
N ASP A 96 9.24 -15.91 -11.28
CA ASP A 96 10.55 -15.30 -11.56
C ASP A 96 10.92 -15.36 -13.05
N ARG A 97 10.47 -16.41 -13.76
CA ARG A 97 10.82 -16.66 -15.17
C ARG A 97 10.23 -15.63 -16.13
N ASP A 98 8.98 -15.23 -15.93
CA ASP A 98 8.22 -14.43 -16.89
C ASP A 98 7.37 -13.32 -16.23
N GLY A 99 7.47 -13.16 -14.92
CA GLY A 99 6.80 -12.09 -14.19
C GLY A 99 5.29 -12.28 -14.02
N VAL A 100 4.72 -13.42 -14.42
CA VAL A 100 3.27 -13.64 -14.33
C VAL A 100 2.80 -13.57 -12.87
N PRO A 101 1.83 -12.69 -12.55
CA PRO A 101 1.32 -12.55 -11.20
C PRO A 101 0.43 -13.74 -10.80
N ASP A 102 0.55 -14.19 -9.56
CA ASP A 102 -0.43 -15.08 -8.96
C ASP A 102 -1.47 -14.27 -8.17
N GLN A 103 -2.74 -14.47 -8.52
CA GLN A 103 -3.89 -13.82 -7.89
C GLN A 103 -4.71 -14.79 -7.03
N ASN A 104 -4.23 -16.01 -6.78
CA ASN A 104 -4.94 -17.01 -5.99
C ASN A 104 -5.05 -16.56 -4.51
N PRO A 105 -6.24 -16.21 -4.02
CA PRO A 105 -6.43 -15.66 -2.67
C PRO A 105 -6.27 -16.72 -1.56
N ARG A 106 -6.15 -18.01 -1.92
CA ARG A 106 -6.03 -19.11 -0.95
C ARG A 106 -4.58 -19.39 -0.52
N ARG A 107 -3.59 -18.75 -1.16
CA ARG A 107 -2.18 -19.04 -0.91
C ARG A 107 -1.62 -18.16 0.21
N PRO A 108 -0.74 -18.70 1.09
CA PRO A 108 -0.04 -17.91 2.08
C PRO A 108 0.93 -16.95 1.39
N LEU A 109 0.61 -15.66 1.44
CA LEU A 109 1.44 -14.58 0.89
C LEU A 109 2.32 -13.98 1.99
N TYR A 110 1.82 -13.98 3.23
CA TYR A 110 2.42 -13.26 4.34
C TYR A 110 3.17 -14.21 5.27
N ASN A 111 4.42 -13.87 5.53
CA ASN A 111 5.21 -14.52 6.57
C ASN A 111 6.02 -13.54 7.40
N MET A 112 6.57 -14.01 8.52
CA MET A 112 7.31 -13.14 9.44
C MET A 112 8.46 -12.39 8.78
N ASP A 113 9.16 -12.99 7.82
CA ASP A 113 10.28 -12.33 7.16
C ASP A 113 9.79 -11.26 6.18
N ILE A 114 8.73 -11.58 5.43
CA ILE A 114 8.02 -10.62 4.56
C ILE A 114 7.48 -9.46 5.39
N ASP A 115 6.76 -9.75 6.47
CA ASP A 115 6.14 -8.77 7.34
C ASP A 115 7.22 -7.90 8.02
N ARG A 116 8.31 -8.50 8.53
CA ARG A 116 9.44 -7.73 9.10
C ARG A 116 10.08 -6.81 8.09
N ARG A 117 10.37 -7.27 6.88
CA ARG A 117 10.95 -6.41 5.82
C ARG A 117 9.99 -5.29 5.48
N LEU A 118 8.72 -5.59 5.24
CA LEU A 118 7.69 -4.61 4.93
C LEU A 118 7.58 -3.53 6.02
N CYS A 119 7.44 -3.95 7.27
CA CYS A 119 7.18 -3.07 8.41
C CYS A 119 8.40 -2.26 8.85
N ARG A 120 9.61 -2.85 8.80
CA ARG A 120 10.83 -2.22 9.34
C ARG A 120 11.64 -1.47 8.29
N VAL A 121 11.55 -1.86 7.03
CA VAL A 121 12.34 -1.30 5.94
C VAL A 121 11.47 -0.46 5.00
N PHE A 122 10.43 -1.05 4.41
CA PHE A 122 9.71 -0.39 3.32
C PHE A 122 8.71 0.68 3.79
N MET A 123 7.83 0.34 4.73
CA MET A 123 6.77 1.23 5.21
C MET A 123 7.30 2.57 5.76
N PRO A 124 8.39 2.63 6.55
CA PRO A 124 8.94 3.90 7.00
C PRO A 124 9.43 4.81 5.87
N VAL A 125 10.05 4.24 4.83
CA VAL A 125 10.54 5.01 3.68
C VAL A 125 9.36 5.52 2.84
N PHE A 126 8.33 4.69 2.63
CA PHE A 126 7.10 5.10 1.96
C PHE A 126 6.37 6.22 2.70
N ASN A 127 6.24 6.12 4.03
CA ASN A 127 5.64 7.16 4.86
C ASN A 127 6.39 8.49 4.71
N ARG A 128 7.73 8.46 4.83
CA ARG A 128 8.56 9.67 4.67
C ARG A 128 8.33 10.34 3.31
N ALA A 129 8.36 9.55 2.23
CA ALA A 129 8.16 10.05 0.87
C ALA A 129 6.77 10.68 0.67
N LEU A 130 5.72 10.09 1.24
CA LEU A 130 4.37 10.64 1.15
C LEU A 130 4.15 11.86 2.05
N ASN A 131 4.80 11.93 3.22
CA ASN A 131 4.67 13.08 4.13
C ASN A 131 5.12 14.38 3.45
N ASP A 132 6.15 14.33 2.60
CA ASP A 132 6.64 15.48 1.82
C ASP A 132 5.68 15.91 0.70
N LEU A 133 4.68 15.08 0.39
CA LEU A 133 3.63 15.34 -0.58
C LEU A 133 2.36 15.92 0.06
N ASP A 134 2.30 16.05 1.39
CA ASP A 134 1.17 16.65 2.08
C ASP A 134 0.96 18.11 1.67
N SER A 135 -0.12 18.37 0.95
CA SER A 135 -0.48 19.71 0.46
C SER A 135 -0.85 20.67 1.59
N THR A 136 -1.18 20.16 2.77
CA THR A 136 -1.53 20.98 3.94
C THR A 136 -0.31 21.37 4.79
N GLY A 137 0.87 20.81 4.49
CA GLY A 137 2.11 21.10 5.21
C GLY A 137 2.18 20.48 6.62
N ARG A 138 1.24 19.63 7.02
CA ARG A 138 1.25 18.94 8.32
C ARG A 138 2.28 17.79 8.36
N GLY A 139 2.78 17.37 7.19
CA GLY A 139 3.70 16.25 7.06
C GLY A 139 3.02 14.92 7.33
N GLN A 140 1.76 14.79 6.89
CA GLN A 140 0.97 13.59 7.10
C GLN A 140 0.79 12.80 5.82
N SER A 141 0.77 11.48 5.96
CA SER A 141 0.47 10.57 4.87
C SER A 141 -0.45 9.45 5.29
N LEU A 142 -0.98 8.75 4.30
CA LEU A 142 -1.75 7.56 4.52
C LEU A 142 -1.62 6.61 3.34
N TYR A 143 -1.50 5.33 3.61
CA TYR A 143 -1.72 4.31 2.61
C TYR A 143 -2.67 3.24 3.10
N VAL A 144 -3.49 2.76 2.18
CA VAL A 144 -4.39 1.64 2.41
C VAL A 144 -3.67 0.38 2.00
N THR A 145 -3.52 -0.58 2.91
CA THR A 145 -2.86 -1.85 2.61
C THR A 145 -3.89 -2.90 2.24
N CYS A 146 -3.82 -3.41 1.01
CA CYS A 146 -4.64 -4.50 0.51
C CYS A 146 -4.07 -5.85 1.01
N PHE A 147 -4.82 -6.50 1.90
CA PHE A 147 -4.46 -7.76 2.55
C PHE A 147 -5.22 -8.96 1.96
N HIS A 148 -5.03 -9.21 0.66
CA HIS A 148 -5.78 -10.25 -0.08
C HIS A 148 -5.19 -11.67 0.03
N GLY A 149 -3.98 -11.80 0.56
CA GLY A 149 -3.31 -13.10 0.76
C GLY A 149 -3.57 -13.72 2.13
N ARG A 150 -3.13 -14.97 2.31
CA ARG A 150 -3.20 -15.67 3.60
C ARG A 150 -1.94 -15.53 4.44
N LEU A 151 -2.09 -15.68 5.75
CA LEU A 151 -1.00 -15.90 6.70
C LEU A 151 -0.76 -17.40 6.85
N THR A 152 0.48 -17.77 7.17
CA THR A 152 0.72 -19.12 7.65
C THR A 152 0.16 -19.28 9.07
N LYS A 153 -0.25 -20.51 9.45
CA LYS A 153 -0.75 -20.81 10.80
C LYS A 153 0.24 -20.41 11.91
N THR A 154 1.54 -20.58 11.67
CA THR A 154 2.58 -20.19 12.62
C THR A 154 2.64 -18.67 12.82
N ASN A 155 2.39 -17.90 11.76
CA ASN A 155 2.44 -16.44 11.82
C ASN A 155 1.20 -15.84 12.49
N LEU A 156 0.04 -16.50 12.43
CA LEU A 156 -1.16 -16.08 13.14
C LEU A 156 -0.91 -15.88 14.65
N ILE A 157 -0.05 -16.71 15.25
CA ILE A 157 0.30 -16.63 16.67
C ILE A 157 1.28 -15.46 16.95
N GLN A 158 2.12 -15.12 15.98
CA GLN A 158 3.20 -14.12 16.12
C GLN A 158 2.80 -12.70 15.66
N GLN A 159 1.73 -12.60 14.88
CA GLN A 159 1.16 -11.36 14.34
C GLN A 159 0.93 -10.25 15.37
N PRO A 160 0.41 -10.51 16.59
CA PRO A 160 0.14 -9.44 17.56
C PRO A 160 1.38 -8.62 17.93
N TRP A 161 2.55 -9.26 18.00
CA TRP A 161 3.81 -8.61 18.36
C TRP A 161 4.33 -7.69 17.25
N LEU A 162 4.21 -8.12 15.99
CA LEU A 162 4.56 -7.28 14.83
C LEU A 162 3.58 -6.12 14.67
N ALA A 163 2.29 -6.40 14.83
CA ALA A 163 1.24 -5.39 14.81
C ALA A 163 1.48 -4.33 15.89
N ALA A 164 1.82 -4.72 17.13
CA ALA A 164 2.15 -3.77 18.20
C ALA A 164 3.33 -2.83 17.85
N GLY A 165 4.37 -3.34 17.19
CA GLY A 165 5.50 -2.53 16.72
C GLY A 165 5.11 -1.50 15.66
N LEU A 166 4.30 -1.91 14.69
CA LEU A 166 3.71 -1.02 13.68
C LEU A 166 2.82 0.06 14.31
N PHE A 167 1.95 -0.37 15.23
CA PHE A 167 0.99 0.49 15.91
C PHE A 167 1.63 1.53 16.83
N ARG A 168 2.83 1.26 17.36
CA ARG A 168 3.59 2.25 18.13
C ARG A 168 4.29 3.29 17.25
N ARG A 169 4.62 2.95 16.00
CA ARG A 169 5.48 3.78 15.13
C ARG A 169 4.74 4.63 14.11
N PHE A 170 3.53 4.23 13.69
CA PHE A 170 2.87 4.88 12.56
C PHE A 170 2.65 6.39 12.76
N ARG A 171 2.23 6.85 13.96
CA ARG A 171 2.03 8.28 14.23
C ARG A 171 3.35 9.08 14.25
N PRO A 172 4.41 8.66 14.97
CA PRO A 172 5.72 9.30 14.85
C PRO A 172 6.26 9.36 13.41
N ASP A 173 5.97 8.34 12.60
CA ASP A 173 6.37 8.28 11.20
C ASP A 173 5.47 9.14 10.28
N GLY A 174 4.53 9.92 10.83
CA GLY A 174 3.65 10.85 10.10
C GLY A 174 2.41 10.21 9.47
N GLN A 175 2.14 8.93 9.75
CA GLN A 175 0.98 8.24 9.22
C GLN A 175 -0.27 8.57 10.03
N ALA A 176 -1.32 9.08 9.37
CA ALA A 176 -2.53 9.57 10.05
C ALA A 176 -3.36 8.45 10.70
N ALA A 177 -3.37 7.28 10.09
CA ALA A 177 -4.09 6.09 10.53
C ALA A 177 -3.42 4.83 9.98
N ILE A 178 -3.84 3.67 10.46
CA ILE A 178 -3.49 2.39 9.86
C ILE A 178 -4.76 1.81 9.27
N ILE A 179 -4.77 1.58 7.96
CA ILE A 179 -5.92 1.03 7.25
C ILE A 179 -5.45 -0.21 6.51
N TYR A 180 -5.87 -1.37 7.00
CA TYR A 180 -5.76 -2.63 6.28
C TYR A 180 -7.15 -3.01 5.79
N ALA A 181 -7.25 -3.40 4.52
CA ALA A 181 -8.52 -3.70 3.89
C ALA A 181 -8.43 -4.99 3.07
N ASP A 182 -9.60 -5.57 2.79
CA ASP A 182 -9.77 -6.75 1.96
C ASP A 182 -9.23 -8.06 2.57
N PHE A 183 -9.30 -8.18 3.90
CA PHE A 183 -8.90 -9.39 4.62
C PHE A 183 -9.73 -10.60 4.19
N HIS A 184 -9.07 -11.60 3.59
CA HIS A 184 -9.68 -12.88 3.22
C HIS A 184 -9.64 -13.91 4.37
N GLU A 185 -8.86 -13.67 5.42
CA GLU A 185 -8.66 -14.65 6.50
C GLU A 185 -9.75 -14.60 7.58
N PRO A 186 -10.55 -15.65 7.76
CA PRO A 186 -11.64 -15.67 8.75
C PRO A 186 -11.13 -15.58 10.20
N LEU A 187 -9.90 -16.00 10.48
CA LEU A 187 -9.28 -15.92 11.82
C LEU A 187 -8.33 -14.72 11.98
N GLY A 188 -7.93 -14.08 10.88
CA GLY A 188 -7.06 -12.90 10.92
C GLY A 188 -7.78 -11.69 11.51
N ALA A 189 -9.02 -11.42 11.11
CA ALA A 189 -9.77 -10.27 11.60
C ALA A 189 -9.98 -10.29 13.13
N PRO A 190 -10.44 -11.39 13.77
CA PRO A 190 -10.56 -11.46 15.23
C PRO A 190 -9.25 -11.23 15.99
N LEU A 191 -8.13 -11.78 15.51
CA LEU A 191 -6.82 -11.63 16.16
C LEU A 191 -6.27 -10.21 16.03
N VAL A 192 -6.50 -9.55 14.89
CA VAL A 192 -6.07 -8.16 14.70
C VAL A 192 -7.03 -7.20 15.43
N HIS A 193 -8.32 -7.53 15.58
CA HIS A 193 -9.24 -6.81 16.49
C HIS A 193 -8.81 -6.90 17.95
N LEU A 194 -8.33 -8.08 18.40
CA LEU A 194 -7.75 -8.23 19.73
C LEU A 194 -6.49 -7.36 19.88
N ALA A 195 -5.59 -7.35 18.89
CA ALA A 195 -4.42 -6.48 18.90
C ALA A 195 -4.82 -4.99 18.94
N GLN A 196 -5.78 -4.58 18.11
CA GLN A 196 -6.33 -3.22 18.08
C GLN A 196 -6.87 -2.77 19.45
N ALA A 197 -7.60 -3.65 20.14
CA ALA A 197 -8.13 -3.38 21.48
C ALA A 197 -7.01 -3.11 22.51
N LEU A 198 -5.82 -3.66 22.30
CA LEU A 198 -4.68 -3.62 23.21
C LEU A 198 -3.68 -2.49 22.92
N THR A 199 -3.62 -1.95 21.70
CA THR A 199 -2.47 -1.11 21.28
C THR A 199 -2.83 0.26 20.68
N ALA A 200 -4.00 0.45 20.08
CA ALA A 200 -4.33 1.68 19.37
C ALA A 200 -5.85 1.87 19.24
N ARG A 201 -6.48 2.44 20.28
CA ARG A 201 -7.90 2.83 20.19
C ARG A 201 -8.04 4.04 19.26
N GLY A 202 -8.78 3.89 18.16
CA GLY A 202 -9.34 5.00 17.37
C GLY A 202 -8.72 5.32 16.00
N SER A 203 -7.49 4.88 15.68
CA SER A 203 -6.83 5.20 14.39
C SER A 203 -6.34 3.98 13.61
N THR A 204 -6.82 2.79 13.97
CA THR A 204 -6.53 1.53 13.28
C THR A 204 -7.84 0.98 12.74
N HIS A 205 -7.85 0.58 11.47
CA HIS A 205 -9.02 0.12 10.74
C HIS A 205 -8.69 -1.17 10.02
N LEU A 206 -9.53 -2.17 10.24
CA LEU A 206 -9.43 -3.50 9.66
C LEU A 206 -10.73 -3.75 8.92
N ILE A 207 -10.69 -3.63 7.60
CA ILE A 207 -11.89 -3.70 6.77
C ILE A 207 -11.95 -5.10 6.14
N PRO A 208 -12.87 -5.97 6.57
CA PRO A 208 -12.96 -7.32 6.04
C PRO A 208 -13.32 -7.28 4.55
N ARG A 209 -12.90 -8.31 3.81
CA ARG A 209 -13.29 -8.50 2.41
C ARG A 209 -14.82 -8.51 2.27
N THR A 210 -15.33 -7.75 1.30
CA THR A 210 -16.76 -7.77 0.95
C THR A 210 -17.03 -8.78 -0.17
N ALA A 211 -18.30 -9.16 -0.35
CA ALA A 211 -18.72 -10.03 -1.45
C ALA A 211 -18.62 -9.33 -2.83
N THR A 212 -18.74 -8.00 -2.84
CA THR A 212 -18.74 -7.19 -4.07
C THR A 212 -17.31 -6.91 -4.53
N ALA A 213 -17.03 -7.21 -5.79
CA ALA A 213 -15.74 -6.88 -6.40
C ALA A 213 -15.58 -5.36 -6.57
N SER A 214 -14.40 -4.84 -6.26
CA SER A 214 -14.05 -3.46 -6.61
C SER A 214 -13.75 -3.37 -8.11
N ALA A 215 -14.12 -2.24 -8.71
CA ALA A 215 -13.72 -1.90 -10.07
C ALA A 215 -12.24 -1.48 -10.15
N THR A 216 -11.62 -1.13 -9.02
CA THR A 216 -10.22 -0.72 -8.92
C THR A 216 -9.28 -1.84 -9.35
N ARG A 217 -8.22 -1.49 -10.09
CA ARG A 217 -7.15 -2.43 -10.50
C ARG A 217 -5.80 -1.91 -10.07
N SER A 218 -5.04 -2.74 -9.35
CA SER A 218 -3.64 -2.43 -9.07
C SER A 218 -2.80 -2.69 -10.33
N LEU A 219 -1.74 -1.93 -10.53
CA LEU A 219 -0.92 -2.04 -11.74
C LEU A 219 0.40 -2.71 -11.44
N LEU A 220 0.80 -3.61 -12.32
CA LEU A 220 2.05 -4.34 -12.20
C LEU A 220 2.72 -4.41 -13.57
N ARG A 221 3.94 -3.91 -13.69
CA ARG A 221 4.71 -4.03 -14.92
C ARG A 221 5.43 -5.38 -14.98
N SER A 222 5.32 -6.08 -16.10
CA SER A 222 6.12 -7.29 -16.38
C SER A 222 7.51 -6.93 -16.91
N PRO A 223 8.45 -7.90 -16.92
CA PRO A 223 9.80 -7.68 -17.42
C PRO A 223 9.89 -7.17 -18.87
N ASP A 224 8.90 -7.48 -19.71
CA ASP A 224 8.78 -7.02 -21.10
C ASP A 224 8.20 -5.59 -21.24
N GLY A 225 7.84 -4.95 -20.12
CA GLY A 225 7.24 -3.62 -20.09
C GLY A 225 5.70 -3.59 -20.12
N THR A 226 5.04 -4.73 -20.35
CA THR A 226 3.57 -4.81 -20.37
C THR A 226 2.99 -4.46 -18.99
N ILE A 227 1.88 -3.71 -18.95
CA ILE A 227 1.19 -3.35 -17.71
C ILE A 227 0.02 -4.32 -17.45
N TRP A 228 0.15 -5.11 -16.40
CA TRP A 228 -0.91 -5.97 -15.88
C TRP A 228 -1.84 -5.16 -14.96
N GLN A 229 -3.15 -5.25 -15.22
CA GLN A 229 -4.18 -4.70 -14.37
C GLN A 229 -4.74 -5.79 -13.44
N LEU A 230 -4.27 -5.81 -12.19
CA LEU A 230 -4.63 -6.82 -11.21
C LEU A 230 -6.00 -6.52 -10.59
N GLY A 231 -6.98 -7.37 -10.89
CA GLY A 231 -8.28 -7.38 -10.21
C GLY A 231 -8.24 -8.13 -8.87
N GLY A 232 -9.39 -8.68 -8.48
CA GLY A 232 -9.53 -9.52 -7.30
C GLY A 232 -9.68 -8.78 -5.98
N MET A 233 -9.65 -7.44 -5.98
CA MET A 233 -9.97 -6.64 -4.80
C MET A 233 -11.49 -6.56 -4.59
N SER A 234 -11.92 -6.43 -3.33
CA SER A 234 -13.32 -6.16 -2.99
C SER A 234 -13.56 -4.68 -2.67
N THR A 235 -14.83 -4.27 -2.56
CA THR A 235 -15.21 -2.89 -2.20
C THR A 235 -14.71 -2.45 -0.81
N ALA A 236 -14.16 -3.38 -0.01
CA ALA A 236 -13.39 -3.06 1.18
C ALA A 236 -12.25 -2.07 0.92
N ILE A 237 -11.59 -2.16 -0.24
CA ILE A 237 -10.52 -1.23 -0.64
C ILE A 237 -11.09 0.17 -0.87
N ASP A 238 -12.23 0.25 -1.55
CA ASP A 238 -12.89 1.53 -1.87
C ASP A 238 -13.33 2.25 -0.58
N HIS A 239 -13.85 1.49 0.39
CA HIS A 239 -14.15 1.98 1.74
C HIS A 239 -12.89 2.45 2.47
N GLY A 240 -11.80 1.69 2.39
CA GLY A 240 -10.52 2.04 3.00
C GLY A 240 -9.95 3.34 2.44
N VAL A 241 -10.01 3.53 1.11
CA VAL A 241 -9.58 4.76 0.43
C VAL A 241 -10.46 5.95 0.82
N THR A 242 -11.79 5.77 0.88
CA THR A 242 -12.72 6.81 1.34
C THR A 242 -12.40 7.26 2.77
N LEU A 243 -12.18 6.29 3.66
CA LEU A 243 -11.78 6.56 5.03
C LEU A 243 -10.43 7.27 5.11
N ALA A 244 -9.47 6.86 4.27
CA ALA A 244 -8.16 7.48 4.22
C ALA A 244 -8.24 8.97 3.84
N ARG A 245 -9.05 9.29 2.83
CA ARG A 245 -9.32 10.67 2.41
C ARG A 245 -9.90 11.51 3.54
N HIS A 246 -10.82 10.93 4.31
CA HIS A 246 -11.40 11.60 5.46
C HIS A 246 -10.34 11.90 6.54
N TYR A 247 -9.40 10.99 6.81
CA TYR A 247 -8.29 11.25 7.74
C TYR A 247 -7.39 12.38 7.26
N LEU A 248 -7.01 12.38 5.99
CA LEU A 248 -6.13 13.40 5.41
C LEU A 248 -6.81 14.77 5.30
N ALA A 249 -8.15 14.82 5.27
CA ALA A 249 -8.91 16.08 5.26
C ALA A 249 -9.09 16.71 6.66
N ARG A 250 -8.82 15.98 7.75
CA ARG A 250 -9.09 16.48 9.13
C ARG A 250 -8.14 17.63 9.53
N PRO A 251 -8.67 18.77 10.02
CA PRO A 251 -7.84 19.90 10.46
C PRO A 251 -6.96 19.63 11.69
N ASP A 252 -7.40 18.75 12.60
CA ASP A 252 -6.87 18.69 13.98
C ASP A 252 -5.80 17.62 14.22
N ALA A 253 -5.39 16.88 13.20
CA ALA A 253 -4.38 15.84 13.35
C ALA A 253 -2.96 16.46 13.35
N ARG A 254 -2.62 17.33 14.30
CA ARG A 254 -1.19 17.69 14.50
C ARG A 254 -0.45 16.47 15.05
N ILE A 255 0.73 16.17 14.51
CA ILE A 255 1.64 15.17 15.08
C ILE A 255 2.07 15.72 16.45
N PRO A 256 1.79 15.03 17.58
CA PRO A 256 2.27 15.47 18.88
C PRO A 256 3.81 15.46 18.87
N GLY A 257 4.43 16.61 19.13
CA GLY A 257 5.89 16.70 19.38
C GLY A 257 6.73 17.41 18.31
N ARG A 258 6.15 18.00 17.26
CA ARG A 258 6.88 18.88 16.33
C ARG A 258 6.54 20.34 16.65
N THR A 259 7.23 20.92 17.62
CA THR A 259 7.25 22.38 17.79
C THR A 259 8.12 22.99 16.70
N SER A 260 7.58 24.02 16.05
CA SER A 260 8.25 24.93 15.11
C SER A 260 9.58 25.45 15.61
#